data_AF-A0A2W6TL08-F1
#
_entry.id   AF-A0A2W6TL08-F1
#
_cell.length_a   1.000
_cell.length_b   1.000
_cell.length_c   1.000
_cell.angle_alpha   90.00
_cell.angle_beta   90.00
_cell.angle_gamma   90.00
#
_symmetry.space_group_name_H-M   'P 1'
#
loop_
_entity.id
_entity.type
_entity.pdbx_description
1 polymer ?
#
loop_
_entity_poly.entity_id
_entity_poly.type
_entity_poly.pdbx_seq_one_letter_code
_entity_poly.pdbx_strand_id
1 'polypeptide(L)'
;ITKDGTIGEISRIGQSGNSACCGAAKGALGKLSSGQIIEGNITSLDFQMNTIEQIFLHQKERILTSENQIFEATEVMYEAIDERIEVLVKETNYPCKYVILVGAIFINGDKDMGSFCQYKKFDYINLETQQRKSLMAEYYS
;
A
#
# COMPACT_ATOMS: atom_id res chain seq x y z
N ILE A 1 12.15 4.73 -5.11
CA ILE A 1 12.44 5.52 -6.32
C ILE A 1 13.90 5.91 -6.26
N THR A 2 14.68 5.48 -7.23
CA THR A 2 16.10 5.79 -7.34
C THR A 2 16.33 7.20 -7.89
N LYS A 3 17.57 7.70 -7.79
CA LYS A 3 17.97 9.02 -8.32
C LYS A 3 17.73 9.20 -9.81
N ASP A 4 17.77 8.12 -10.59
CA ASP A 4 17.48 8.12 -12.02
C ASP A 4 15.97 8.00 -12.35
N GLY A 5 15.11 7.94 -11.33
CA GLY A 5 13.66 7.89 -11.49
C GLY A 5 13.07 6.48 -11.55
N THR A 6 13.86 5.42 -11.39
CA THR A 6 13.34 4.04 -11.40
C THR A 6 12.44 3.78 -10.19
N ILE A 7 11.19 3.36 -10.46
CA ILE A 7 10.20 3.01 -9.43
C ILE A 7 10.34 1.54 -9.04
N GLY A 8 10.08 1.21 -7.77
CA GLY A 8 10.10 -0.17 -7.28
C GLY A 8 11.44 -0.60 -6.69
N GLU A 9 12.41 0.29 -6.61
CA GLU A 9 13.70 0.05 -5.98
C GLU A 9 14.32 1.33 -5.41
N ILE A 10 15.33 1.13 -4.56
CA ILE A 10 16.17 2.18 -3.97
C ILE A 10 17.58 1.63 -3.71
N SER A 11 18.55 2.54 -3.62
CA SER A 11 19.88 2.31 -3.07
C SER A 11 19.85 2.41 -1.55
N ARG A 12 20.12 1.29 -0.86
CA ARG A 12 20.15 1.22 0.60
C ARG A 12 21.57 1.32 1.13
N ILE A 13 21.71 1.88 2.32
CA ILE A 13 23.01 1.97 3.02
C ILE A 13 23.58 0.55 3.21
N GLY A 14 24.83 0.37 2.79
CA GLY A 14 25.56 -0.91 2.92
C GLY A 14 25.31 -1.92 1.81
N GLN A 15 24.50 -1.59 0.79
CA GLN A 15 24.31 -2.44 -0.39
C GLN A 15 25.15 -1.94 -1.56
N SER A 16 25.69 -2.87 -2.35
CA SER A 16 26.45 -2.56 -3.57
C SER A 16 25.56 -2.21 -4.77
N GLY A 17 24.25 -2.45 -4.67
CA GLY A 17 23.29 -2.18 -5.73
C GLY A 17 21.89 -1.93 -5.18
N ASN A 18 20.98 -1.58 -6.08
CA ASN A 18 19.58 -1.30 -5.74
C ASN A 18 18.88 -2.57 -5.27
N SER A 19 17.92 -2.40 -4.36
CA SER A 19 17.03 -3.48 -3.93
C SER A 19 15.57 -3.06 -3.99
N ALA A 20 14.70 -4.06 -4.05
CA ALA A 20 13.25 -3.86 -4.19
C ALA A 20 12.65 -3.00 -3.08
N CYS A 21 11.68 -2.16 -3.45
CA CYS A 21 10.92 -1.31 -2.53
C CYS A 21 9.55 -0.96 -3.14
N CYS A 22 8.43 -1.55 -2.71
CA CYS A 22 8.29 -2.59 -1.67
C CYS A 22 8.66 -3.98 -2.21
N GLY A 23 9.45 -4.75 -1.43
CA GLY A 23 9.87 -6.11 -1.81
C GLY A 23 8.70 -7.08 -2.02
N ALA A 24 7.69 -7.05 -1.14
CA ALA A 24 6.52 -7.91 -1.25
C ALA A 24 5.70 -7.59 -2.50
N ALA A 25 5.43 -6.31 -2.77
CA ALA A 25 4.72 -5.90 -3.99
C ALA A 25 5.50 -6.29 -5.25
N LYS A 26 6.82 -6.07 -5.31
CA LYS A 26 7.64 -6.48 -6.46
C LYS A 26 7.66 -8.00 -6.65
N GLY A 27 7.71 -8.77 -5.55
CA GLY A 27 7.63 -10.23 -5.58
C GLY A 27 6.29 -10.74 -6.11
N ALA A 28 5.18 -10.17 -5.61
CA ALA A 28 3.83 -10.53 -6.05
C ALA A 28 3.61 -10.15 -7.52
N LEU A 29 4.04 -8.96 -7.93
CA LEU A 29 3.98 -8.52 -9.32
C LEU A 29 4.78 -9.47 -10.24
N GLY A 30 5.97 -9.89 -9.82
CA GLY A 30 6.77 -10.87 -10.58
C GLY A 30 6.04 -12.20 -10.77
N LYS A 31 5.40 -12.73 -9.71
CA LYS A 31 4.58 -13.95 -9.80
C LYS A 31 3.32 -13.74 -10.63
N LEU A 32 2.66 -12.59 -10.52
CA LEU A 32 1.47 -12.24 -11.29
C LEU A 32 1.79 -12.22 -12.80
N SER A 33 2.85 -11.50 -13.18
CA SER A 33 3.27 -11.35 -14.58
C SER A 33 3.76 -12.67 -15.20
N SER A 34 4.26 -13.60 -14.39
CA SER A 34 4.66 -14.94 -14.82
C SER A 34 3.56 -16.00 -14.69
N GLY A 35 2.36 -15.63 -14.23
CA GLY A 35 1.24 -16.57 -14.07
C GLY A 35 1.47 -17.62 -12.98
N GLN A 36 2.28 -17.31 -11.97
CA GLN A 36 2.67 -18.22 -10.88
C GLN A 36 1.79 -18.10 -9.62
N ILE A 37 0.86 -17.14 -9.58
CA ILE A 37 -0.07 -17.02 -8.46
C ILE A 37 -1.20 -18.04 -8.65
N ILE A 38 -1.36 -18.93 -7.67
CA ILE A 38 -2.44 -19.91 -7.61
C ILE A 38 -3.58 -19.31 -6.80
N GLU A 39 -4.77 -19.24 -7.40
CA GLU A 39 -5.97 -18.72 -6.75
C GLU A 39 -6.31 -19.54 -5.49
N GLY A 40 -6.64 -18.86 -4.40
CA GLY A 40 -6.98 -19.49 -3.12
C GLY A 40 -5.81 -20.12 -2.35
N ASN A 41 -4.59 -20.09 -2.88
CA ASN A 41 -3.42 -20.65 -2.19
C ASN A 41 -2.94 -19.73 -1.06
N ILE A 42 -3.50 -19.90 0.14
CA ILE A 42 -3.10 -19.20 1.36
C ILE A 42 -2.63 -20.23 2.38
N THR A 43 -1.32 -20.21 2.68
CA THR A 43 -0.71 -21.16 3.60
C THR A 43 -0.31 -20.49 4.92
N SER A 44 -0.19 -21.25 6.01
CA SER A 44 0.33 -20.71 7.26
C SER A 44 1.80 -20.34 7.21
N LEU A 45 2.58 -20.97 6.31
CA LEU A 45 4.01 -20.72 6.15
C LEU A 45 4.29 -19.33 5.59
N ASP A 46 3.48 -18.87 4.63
CA ASP A 46 3.67 -17.58 3.95
C ASP A 46 2.34 -16.80 3.79
N PHE A 47 1.56 -16.77 4.87
CA PHE A 47 0.20 -16.23 4.88
C PHE A 47 0.12 -14.78 4.36
N GLN A 48 1.06 -13.93 4.79
CA GLN A 48 1.06 -12.51 4.44
C GLN A 48 1.35 -12.31 2.95
N MET A 49 2.37 -12.99 2.42
CA MET A 49 2.73 -12.89 1.01
C MET A 49 1.65 -13.51 0.12
N ASN A 50 1.11 -14.67 0.49
CA ASN A 50 0.00 -15.29 -0.24
C ASN A 50 -1.24 -14.41 -0.27
N THR A 51 -1.54 -13.69 0.82
CA THR A 51 -2.64 -12.72 0.86
C THR A 51 -2.41 -11.59 -0.14
N ILE A 52 -1.19 -11.06 -0.21
CA ILE A 52 -0.80 -10.04 -1.20
C ILE A 52 -0.94 -10.57 -2.63
N GLU A 53 -0.50 -11.81 -2.87
CA GLU A 53 -0.65 -12.46 -4.18
C GLU A 53 -2.11 -12.58 -4.59
N GLN A 54 -3.00 -12.95 -3.66
CA GLN A 54 -4.44 -12.99 -3.95
C GLN A 54 -4.98 -11.59 -4.26
N ILE A 55 -4.59 -10.55 -3.51
CA ILE A 55 -5.00 -9.16 -3.82
C ILE A 55 -4.61 -8.79 -5.26
N PHE A 56 -3.38 -9.11 -5.66
CA PHE A 56 -2.86 -8.79 -6.99
C PHE A 56 -3.53 -9.62 -8.09
N LEU A 57 -3.84 -10.90 -7.81
CA LEU A 57 -4.56 -11.75 -8.74
C LEU A 57 -5.96 -11.21 -9.05
N HIS A 58 -6.70 -10.77 -8.03
CA HIS A 58 -8.04 -10.19 -8.21
C HIS A 58 -8.01 -8.83 -8.94
N GLN A 59 -6.87 -8.14 -8.96
CA GLN A 59 -6.65 -6.87 -9.67
C GLN A 59 -5.74 -7.04 -10.91
N LYS A 60 -5.62 -8.27 -11.42
CA LYS A 60 -4.65 -8.63 -12.47
C LYS A 60 -4.70 -7.74 -13.70
N GLU A 61 -5.90 -7.53 -14.25
CA GLU A 61 -6.09 -6.76 -15.48
C GLU A 61 -5.61 -5.32 -15.28
N ARG A 62 -6.07 -4.67 -14.21
CA ARG A 62 -5.69 -3.30 -13.84
C ARG A 62 -4.18 -3.14 -13.70
N ILE A 63 -3.52 -4.07 -13.00
CA ILE A 63 -2.08 -4.02 -12.78
C ILE A 63 -1.32 -4.23 -14.11
N LEU A 64 -1.62 -5.31 -14.85
CA LEU A 64 -0.82 -5.71 -16.01
C LEU A 64 -1.00 -4.81 -17.23
N THR A 65 -2.14 -4.14 -17.35
CA THR A 65 -2.44 -3.22 -18.47
C THR A 65 -2.02 -1.77 -18.20
N SER A 66 -1.64 -1.43 -16.96
CA SER A 66 -1.18 -0.09 -16.60
C SER A 66 0.14 0.29 -17.27
N GLU A 67 0.35 1.59 -17.50
CA GLU A 67 1.61 2.12 -18.04
C GLU A 67 2.81 1.82 -17.13
N ASN A 68 2.59 1.84 -15.81
CA ASN A 68 3.60 1.53 -14.82
C ASN A 68 3.04 0.53 -13.79
N GLN A 69 3.33 -0.75 -14.02
CA GLN A 69 2.79 -1.86 -13.23
C GLN A 69 3.15 -1.80 -11.74
N ILE A 70 4.35 -1.31 -11.39
CA ILE A 70 4.76 -1.23 -9.98
C ILE A 70 4.11 -0.05 -9.25
N PHE A 71 3.89 1.05 -9.96
CA PHE A 71 3.09 2.16 -9.45
C PHE A 71 1.65 1.70 -9.21
N GLU A 72 1.02 1.07 -10.20
CA GLU A 72 -0.36 0.59 -10.09
C GLU A 72 -0.51 -0.47 -8.99
N ALA A 73 0.43 -1.42 -8.92
CA ALA A 73 0.48 -2.39 -7.84
C ALA A 73 0.58 -1.74 -6.45
N THR A 74 1.21 -0.57 -6.33
CA THR A 74 1.29 0.18 -5.07
C THR A 74 -0.06 0.83 -4.72
N GLU A 75 -0.78 1.37 -5.71
CA GLU A 75 -2.12 1.92 -5.52
C GLU A 75 -3.12 0.83 -5.12
N VAL A 76 -3.14 -0.30 -5.84
CA VAL A 76 -3.94 -1.48 -5.49
C VAL A 76 -3.67 -1.94 -4.06
N MET A 77 -2.39 -1.96 -3.66
CA MET A 77 -2.01 -2.33 -2.30
C MET A 77 -2.55 -1.34 -1.26
N TYR A 78 -2.44 -0.04 -1.54
CA TYR A 78 -2.96 1.00 -0.66
C TYR A 78 -4.47 0.85 -0.47
N GLU A 79 -5.24 0.68 -1.54
CA GLU A 79 -6.68 0.49 -1.50
C GLU A 79 -7.07 -0.76 -0.68
N ALA A 80 -6.41 -1.89 -0.92
CA ALA A 80 -6.70 -3.12 -0.17
C ALA A 80 -6.38 -3.00 1.34
N ILE A 81 -5.31 -2.28 1.70
CA ILE A 81 -4.97 -1.98 3.09
C ILE A 81 -6.02 -1.05 3.69
N ASP A 82 -6.39 0.00 2.97
CA ASP A 82 -7.34 1.01 3.42
C ASP A 82 -8.72 0.39 3.67
N GLU A 83 -9.23 -0.44 2.75
CA GLU A 83 -10.45 -1.23 2.92
C GLU A 83 -10.38 -2.12 4.17
N ARG A 84 -9.24 -2.76 4.42
CA ARG A 84 -9.06 -3.59 5.62
C ARG A 84 -9.09 -2.75 6.89
N ILE A 85 -8.49 -1.57 6.89
CA ILE A 85 -8.54 -0.65 8.03
C ILE A 85 -9.97 -0.19 8.30
N GLU A 86 -10.77 0.11 7.27
CA GLU A 86 -12.19 0.46 7.43
C GLU A 86 -12.98 -0.64 8.14
N VAL A 87 -12.77 -1.89 7.75
CA VAL A 87 -13.39 -3.05 8.44
C VAL A 87 -12.96 -3.10 9.90
N LEU A 88 -11.66 -3.01 10.17
CA LEU A 88 -11.14 -3.07 11.55
C LEU A 88 -11.67 -1.94 12.42
N VAL A 89 -11.76 -0.72 11.88
CA VAL A 89 -12.31 0.45 12.59
C VAL A 89 -13.78 0.24 12.92
N LYS A 90 -14.56 -0.33 12.00
CA LYS A 90 -15.98 -0.63 12.21
C LYS A 90 -16.20 -1.71 13.27
N GLU A 91 -15.38 -2.76 13.27
CA GLU A 91 -15.55 -3.93 14.14
C GLU A 91 -14.91 -3.76 15.54
N THR A 92 -14.18 -2.66 15.77
CA THR A 92 -13.49 -2.41 17.04
C THR A 92 -14.26 -1.40 17.89
N ASN A 93 -14.44 -1.72 19.18
CA ASN A 93 -14.93 -0.75 20.15
C ASN A 93 -13.75 0.02 20.78
N TYR A 94 -13.83 1.35 20.79
CA TYR A 94 -12.77 2.21 21.29
C TYR A 94 -13.20 2.99 22.53
N PRO A 95 -12.44 2.94 23.64
CA PRO A 95 -12.72 3.74 24.83
C PRO A 95 -12.20 5.18 24.67
N CYS A 96 -12.58 5.87 23.59
CA CYS A 96 -12.18 7.24 23.30
C CYS A 96 -13.31 8.02 22.61
N LYS A 97 -13.14 9.35 22.49
CA LYS A 97 -14.09 10.22 21.80
C LYS A 97 -13.88 10.25 20.28
N TYR A 98 -12.65 10.12 19.83
CA TYR A 98 -12.29 10.28 18.42
C TYR A 98 -11.39 9.15 17.92
N VAL A 99 -11.63 8.74 16.69
CA VAL A 99 -10.71 7.94 15.88
C VAL A 99 -10.27 8.79 14.70
N ILE A 100 -8.95 8.88 14.47
CA ILE A 100 -8.37 9.65 13.36
C ILE A 100 -7.69 8.67 12.43
N LEU A 101 -8.04 8.72 11.15
CA LEU A 101 -7.49 7.85 10.12
C LEU A 101 -6.65 8.67 9.16
N VAL A 102 -5.39 8.29 9.01
CA VAL A 102 -4.47 8.90 8.04
C VAL A 102 -3.92 7.79 7.15
N GLY A 103 -4.27 7.85 5.86
CA GLY A 103 -3.82 6.92 4.85
C GLY A 103 -2.89 7.62 3.86
N ALA A 104 -1.75 7.00 3.56
CA ALA A 104 -0.78 7.56 2.64
C ALA A 104 0.04 6.47 1.93
N ILE A 105 0.55 6.81 0.76
CA ILE A 105 1.61 6.05 0.08
C ILE A 105 2.95 6.67 0.45
N PHE A 106 3.82 5.88 1.08
CA PHE A 106 5.18 6.30 1.41
C PHE A 106 6.12 6.04 0.23
N ILE A 107 6.66 7.13 -0.30
CA ILE A 107 7.56 7.14 -1.46
C ILE A 107 8.98 7.25 -0.92
N ASN A 108 9.66 6.11 -0.83
CA ASN A 108 11.06 6.08 -0.40
C ASN A 108 11.98 6.44 -1.57
N GLY A 109 12.78 7.48 -1.40
CA GLY A 109 13.86 7.84 -2.32
C GLY A 109 15.17 7.12 -1.98
N ASP A 110 16.17 7.26 -2.85
CA ASP A 110 17.54 6.96 -2.49
C ASP A 110 17.98 7.79 -1.28
N LYS A 111 19.02 7.32 -0.58
CA LYS A 111 19.55 7.93 0.66
C LYS A 111 19.60 9.46 0.64
N ASP A 112 20.08 10.04 -0.47
CA ASP A 112 20.34 11.48 -0.56
C ASP A 112 19.14 12.28 -1.10
N MET A 113 18.04 11.62 -1.49
CA MET A 113 16.81 12.27 -1.97
C MET A 113 15.77 12.50 -0.86
N GLY A 114 15.88 11.76 0.25
CA GLY A 114 14.86 11.74 1.29
C GLY A 114 13.62 10.91 0.91
N SER A 115 12.58 11.00 1.73
CA SER A 115 11.32 10.30 1.53
C SER A 115 10.17 11.29 1.41
N PHE A 116 9.16 10.91 0.64
CA PHE A 116 7.95 11.69 0.41
C PHE A 116 6.73 10.88 0.83
N CYS A 117 5.62 11.58 1.05
CA CYS A 117 4.33 10.96 1.35
C CYS A 117 3.28 11.54 0.41
N GLN A 118 2.51 10.67 -0.23
CA GLN A 118 1.27 11.08 -0.88
C GLN A 118 0.12 10.72 0.04
N TYR A 119 -0.46 11.74 0.69
CA TYR A 119 -1.65 11.54 1.52
C TYR A 119 -2.86 11.25 0.63
N LYS A 120 -3.64 10.25 1.04
CA LYS A 120 -4.83 9.75 0.33
C LYS A 120 -6.08 9.84 1.22
N LYS A 121 -5.89 9.79 2.54
CA LYS A 121 -6.96 9.91 3.52
C LYS A 121 -6.48 10.71 4.73
N PHE A 122 -7.34 11.59 5.21
CA PHE A 122 -7.23 12.22 6.50
C PHE A 122 -8.64 12.48 7.03
N ASP A 123 -9.13 11.57 7.85
CA ASP A 123 -10.48 11.63 8.39
C ASP A 123 -10.44 11.66 9.91
N TYR A 124 -11.43 12.30 10.52
CA TYR A 124 -11.75 12.05 11.92
C TYR A 124 -13.18 11.53 12.05
N ILE A 125 -13.37 10.64 13.01
CA ILE A 125 -14.64 10.06 13.42
C ILE A 125 -14.87 10.43 14.87
N ASN A 126 -15.98 11.11 15.16
CA ASN A 126 -16.44 11.37 16.52
C ASN A 126 -17.36 10.23 16.95
N LEU A 127 -16.93 9.42 17.91
CA LEU A 127 -17.62 8.21 18.35
C LEU A 127 -18.88 8.49 19.18
N GLU A 128 -18.99 9.67 19.80
CA GLU A 128 -20.20 10.07 20.53
C GLU A 128 -21.34 10.42 19.57
N THR A 129 -21.01 11.08 18.45
CA THR A 129 -22.01 11.57 17.46
C THR A 129 -22.12 10.69 16.22
N GLN A 130 -21.20 9.75 16.04
CA GLN A 130 -21.01 8.95 14.82
C GLN A 130 -20.73 9.78 13.56
N GLN A 131 -20.35 11.06 13.72
CA GLN A 131 -19.99 11.91 12.60
C GLN A 131 -18.58 11.58 12.10
N ARG A 132 -18.45 11.38 10.78
CA ARG A 132 -17.18 11.30 10.08
C ARG A 132 -17.01 12.53 9.19
N LYS A 133 -15.83 13.15 9.21
CA LYS A 133 -15.47 14.26 8.31
C LYS A 133 -14.07 14.04 7.74
N SER A 134 -13.95 14.25 6.44
CA SER A 134 -12.64 14.34 5.80
C SER A 134 -12.02 15.72 5.99
N LEU A 135 -10.74 15.73 6.33
CA LEU A 135 -9.88 16.89 6.53
C LEU A 135 -8.91 17.08 5.35
N MET A 136 -8.96 16.23 4.33
CA MET A 136 -8.05 16.30 3.17
C MET A 136 -8.03 17.69 2.51
N ALA A 137 -9.19 18.26 2.20
CA ALA A 137 -9.30 19.57 1.56
C ALA A 137 -8.84 20.74 2.45
N GLU A 138 -8.81 20.55 3.78
CA GLU A 138 -8.45 21.59 4.74
C GLU A 138 -6.93 21.67 4.94
N TYR A 139 -6.22 20.53 4.83
CA TYR A 139 -4.80 20.44 5.15
C TYR A 139 -3.90 20.02 3.97
N TYR A 140 -4.46 19.50 2.88
CA TYR A 140 -3.71 18.87 1.79
C TYR A 140 -4.26 19.22 0.38
N SER A 141 -4.81 20.44 0.22
CA SER A 141 -5.26 20.99 -1.07
C SER A 141 -4.12 21.34 -2.02
#